data_AF-A0A432YJ10-F1
#
_entry.id   AF-A0A432YJ10-F1
#
_cell.length_a   1.000
_cell.length_b   1.000
_cell.length_c   1.000
_cell.angle_alpha   90.00
_cell.angle_beta   90.00
_cell.angle_gamma   90.00
#
_symmetry.space_group_name_H-M   'P 1'
#
loop_
_entity.id
_entity.type
_entity.pdbx_description
1 polymer ?
#
loop_
_entity_poly.entity_id
_entity_poly.type
_entity_poly.pdbx_seq_one_letter_code
_entity_poly.pdbx_strand_id
1 'polypeptide(L)'
;MGIVSFVSKATRRLGLWFLAAGVTLAVLFTAVLIYKLTVFEPDPPVAANCQSLQLIATADGAAEIHVYDCQRGNSGNSWHGFEVWLFEPKANDWLRIATAEQGPCLTISWQRDGELVIHHGHSRGALNIAKSSVVYDDANGRPATISVTTKREEKECPL
;
A
#
# COMPACT_ATOMS: atom_id res chain seq x y z
N MET A 1 -28.04 24.24 51.30
CA MET A 1 -27.78 22.96 50.60
C MET A 1 -28.05 22.98 49.08
N GLY A 2 -28.21 24.14 48.42
CA GLY A 2 -28.57 24.20 46.98
C GLY A 2 -27.41 24.27 45.97
N ILE A 3 -26.25 24.82 46.37
CA ILE A 3 -25.14 25.10 45.45
C ILE A 3 -24.29 23.84 45.19
N VAL A 4 -24.10 23.00 46.21
CA VAL A 4 -23.28 21.77 46.14
C VAL A 4 -23.92 20.70 45.23
N SER A 5 -25.26 20.64 45.18
CA SER A 5 -26.00 19.71 44.31
C SER A 5 -26.09 20.18 42.85
N PHE A 6 -25.95 21.48 42.60
CA PHE A 6 -25.89 22.04 41.25
C PHE A 6 -24.52 21.84 40.62
N VAL A 7 -23.44 22.08 41.37
CA VAL A 7 -22.05 21.85 40.93
C VAL A 7 -21.80 20.37 40.64
N SER A 8 -22.30 19.46 41.46
CA SER A 8 -22.14 18.01 41.23
C SER A 8 -22.91 17.49 40.01
N LYS A 9 -24.07 18.08 39.69
CA LYS A 9 -24.81 17.77 38.45
C LYS A 9 -24.10 18.34 37.22
N ALA A 10 -23.55 19.54 37.31
CA ALA A 10 -22.83 20.19 36.22
C ALA A 10 -21.50 19.48 35.90
N THR A 11 -20.70 19.11 36.91
CA THR A 11 -19.46 18.34 36.73
C THR A 11 -19.71 16.93 36.22
N ARG A 12 -20.79 16.26 36.67
CA ARG A 12 -21.18 14.97 36.13
C ARG A 12 -21.59 15.05 34.66
N ARG A 13 -22.28 16.12 34.26
CA ARG A 13 -22.66 16.36 32.86
C ARG A 13 -21.43 16.65 32.01
N LEU A 14 -20.52 17.54 32.46
CA LEU A 14 -19.25 17.80 31.79
C LEU A 14 -18.39 16.54 31.66
N GLY A 15 -18.29 15.76 32.73
CA GLY A 15 -17.54 14.50 32.74
C GLY A 15 -18.09 13.49 31.74
N LEU A 16 -19.42 13.41 31.58
CA LEU A 16 -20.04 12.58 30.55
C LEU A 16 -19.71 13.05 29.13
N TRP A 17 -19.65 14.36 28.88
CA TRP A 17 -19.24 14.90 27.57
C TRP A 17 -17.77 14.60 27.27
N PHE A 18 -16.87 14.77 28.23
CA PHE A 18 -15.45 14.43 28.07
C PHE A 18 -15.23 12.93 27.89
N LEU A 19 -15.98 12.09 28.61
CA LEU A 19 -15.91 10.65 28.46
C LEU A 19 -16.41 10.21 27.08
N ALA A 20 -17.52 10.78 26.61
CA ALA A 20 -18.03 10.53 25.26
C ALA A 20 -17.00 10.96 24.19
N ALA A 21 -16.40 12.14 24.32
CA ALA A 21 -15.36 12.62 23.42
C ALA A 21 -14.09 11.73 23.43
N GLY A 22 -13.71 11.23 24.62
CA GLY A 22 -12.59 10.30 24.75
C GLY A 22 -12.85 8.97 24.05
N VAL A 23 -14.06 8.41 24.21
CA VAL A 23 -14.46 7.17 23.54
C VAL A 23 -14.49 7.34 22.03
N THR A 24 -15.08 8.43 21.51
CA THR A 24 -15.10 8.66 20.05
C THR A 24 -13.70 8.85 19.49
N LEU A 25 -12.81 9.58 20.17
CA LEU A 25 -11.43 9.73 19.74
C LEU A 25 -10.70 8.37 19.70
N ALA A 26 -10.87 7.54 20.73
CA ALA A 26 -10.27 6.21 20.79
C ALA A 26 -10.75 5.30 19.67
N VAL A 27 -12.06 5.32 19.36
CA VAL A 27 -12.63 4.53 18.24
C VAL A 27 -12.07 4.99 16.90
N LEU A 28 -12.03 6.29 16.64
CA LEU A 28 -11.47 6.83 15.39
C LEU A 28 -9.99 6.47 15.25
N PHE A 29 -9.20 6.63 16.31
CA PHE A 29 -7.78 6.27 16.31
C PHE A 29 -7.57 4.78 16.03
N THR A 30 -8.34 3.92 16.69
CA THR A 30 -8.26 2.46 16.49
C THR A 30 -8.65 2.07 15.07
N ALA A 31 -9.71 2.66 14.51
CA ALA A 31 -10.13 2.42 13.14
C ALA A 31 -9.03 2.81 12.12
N VAL A 32 -8.38 3.95 12.33
CA VAL A 32 -7.27 4.41 11.48
C VAL A 32 -6.05 3.48 11.59
N LEU A 33 -5.70 3.03 12.80
CA LEU A 33 -4.60 2.08 13.00
C LEU A 33 -4.86 0.75 12.29
N ILE A 34 -6.06 0.18 12.44
CA ILE A 34 -6.44 -1.06 11.76
C ILE A 34 -6.35 -0.87 10.25
N TYR A 35 -6.87 0.24 9.72
CA TYR A 35 -6.80 0.53 8.30
C TYR A 35 -5.36 0.63 7.80
N LYS A 36 -4.48 1.31 8.55
CA LYS A 36 -3.06 1.42 8.20
C LYS A 36 -2.38 0.05 8.15
N LEU A 37 -2.53 -0.75 9.19
CA LEU A 37 -1.85 -2.05 9.32
C LEU A 37 -2.39 -3.11 8.35
N THR A 38 -3.69 -3.09 8.04
CA THR A 38 -4.31 -4.16 7.23
C THR A 38 -4.39 -3.83 5.75
N VAL A 39 -4.49 -2.55 5.38
CA VAL A 39 -4.71 -2.11 3.99
C VAL A 39 -3.48 -1.43 3.40
N PHE A 40 -2.73 -0.67 4.20
CA PHE A 40 -1.64 0.18 3.69
C PHE A 40 -0.29 -0.56 3.60
N GLU A 41 -0.04 -1.50 4.52
CA GLU A 41 1.18 -2.34 4.58
C GLU A 41 0.77 -3.83 4.61
N PRO A 42 0.19 -4.37 3.54
CA PRO A 42 -0.15 -5.78 3.53
C PRO A 42 1.11 -6.65 3.56
N ASP A 43 0.97 -7.90 4.01
CA ASP A 43 2.06 -8.85 4.03
C ASP A 43 2.76 -8.95 2.65
N PRO A 44 4.10 -9.05 2.62
CA PRO A 44 4.82 -9.16 1.36
C PRO A 44 4.40 -10.42 0.59
N PRO A 45 4.60 -10.46 -0.74
CA PRO A 45 4.08 -11.53 -1.59
C PRO A 45 4.58 -12.92 -1.20
N VAL A 46 5.78 -13.02 -0.59
CA VAL A 46 6.36 -14.28 -0.08
C VAL A 46 5.59 -14.88 1.11
N ALA A 47 4.79 -14.09 1.82
CA ALA A 47 3.99 -14.52 2.97
C ALA A 47 2.49 -14.64 2.64
N ALA A 48 2.10 -14.32 1.39
CA ALA A 48 0.72 -14.33 0.91
C ALA A 48 0.52 -15.34 -0.22
N ASN A 49 -0.74 -15.58 -0.60
CA ASN A 49 -1.07 -16.41 -1.77
C ASN A 49 -0.91 -15.59 -3.05
N CYS A 50 0.32 -15.50 -3.56
CA CYS A 50 0.68 -14.71 -4.73
C CYS A 50 1.47 -15.55 -5.76
N GLN A 51 1.11 -15.41 -7.03
CA GLN A 51 1.84 -15.98 -8.17
C GLN A 51 2.69 -14.90 -8.85
N SER A 52 3.99 -15.15 -9.00
CA SER A 52 4.87 -14.23 -9.75
C SER A 52 4.56 -14.28 -11.24
N LEU A 53 4.45 -13.10 -11.86
CA LEU A 53 4.17 -12.93 -13.28
C LEU A 53 5.39 -12.39 -14.05
N GLN A 54 6.07 -11.39 -13.47
CA GLN A 54 7.18 -10.70 -14.13
C GLN A 54 8.19 -10.22 -13.08
N LEU A 55 9.46 -10.21 -13.46
CA LEU A 55 10.57 -9.68 -12.67
C LEU A 55 11.50 -8.90 -13.59
N ILE A 56 11.82 -7.67 -13.23
CA ILE A 56 12.91 -6.90 -13.83
C ILE A 56 13.84 -6.40 -12.72
N ALA A 57 15.15 -6.43 -12.96
CA ALA A 57 16.14 -5.90 -12.02
C ALA A 57 16.63 -4.54 -12.48
N THR A 58 17.17 -3.75 -11.56
CA THR A 58 17.99 -2.59 -11.89
C THR A 58 19.30 -3.04 -12.56
N ALA A 59 19.93 -2.17 -13.34
CA ALA A 59 21.15 -2.51 -14.08
C ALA A 59 22.32 -2.93 -13.19
N ASP A 60 22.34 -2.46 -11.95
CA ASP A 60 23.32 -2.80 -10.92
C ASP A 60 22.93 -4.01 -10.06
N GLY A 61 21.73 -4.57 -10.27
CA GLY A 61 21.20 -5.72 -9.53
C GLY A 61 20.87 -5.44 -8.07
N ALA A 62 20.86 -4.18 -7.65
CA ALA A 62 20.64 -3.82 -6.24
C ALA A 62 19.16 -3.74 -5.84
N ALA A 63 18.25 -3.63 -6.80
CA ALA A 63 16.81 -3.75 -6.58
C ALA A 63 16.14 -4.59 -7.67
N GLU A 64 15.08 -5.29 -7.27
CA GLU A 64 14.24 -6.09 -8.14
C GLU A 64 12.81 -5.57 -8.09
N ILE A 65 12.18 -5.40 -9.24
CA ILE A 65 10.77 -5.06 -9.33
C ILE A 65 10.01 -6.30 -9.78
N HIS A 66 9.00 -6.66 -8.99
CA HIS A 66 8.21 -7.86 -9.15
C HIS A 66 6.75 -7.52 -9.41
N VAL A 67 6.13 -8.25 -10.33
CA VAL A 67 4.68 -8.24 -10.55
C VAL A 67 4.12 -9.57 -10.07
N TYR A 68 3.06 -9.49 -9.27
CA TYR A 68 2.35 -10.64 -8.74
C TYR A 68 0.86 -10.58 -9.05
N ASP A 69 0.25 -11.73 -9.25
CA ASP A 69 -1.19 -11.94 -9.11
C ASP A 69 -1.48 -12.51 -7.72
N CYS A 70 -2.24 -11.79 -6.90
CA CYS A 70 -2.41 -12.07 -5.49
C CYS A 70 -3.87 -12.26 -5.10
N GLN A 71 -4.12 -13.25 -4.25
CA GLN A 71 -5.37 -13.42 -3.53
C GLN A 71 -5.15 -13.14 -2.03
N ARG A 72 -5.85 -12.15 -1.47
CA ARG A 72 -5.74 -11.74 -0.07
C ARG A 72 -7.07 -11.88 0.66
N GLY A 73 -7.05 -12.32 1.92
CA GLY A 73 -8.24 -12.51 2.77
C GLY A 73 -8.76 -13.95 2.82
N ASN A 74 -9.72 -14.21 3.71
CA ASN A 74 -10.28 -15.55 3.94
C ASN A 74 -11.45 -15.85 3.01
N SER A 75 -11.80 -17.14 2.91
CA SER A 75 -12.69 -17.83 1.94
C SER A 75 -14.16 -17.34 1.80
N GLY A 76 -14.50 -16.15 2.30
CA GLY A 76 -15.79 -15.48 2.05
C GLY A 76 -15.69 -14.00 1.63
N ASN A 77 -14.51 -13.37 1.73
CA ASN A 77 -14.23 -11.98 1.32
C ASN A 77 -12.75 -11.87 0.89
N SER A 78 -12.35 -12.66 -0.11
CA SER A 78 -11.00 -12.57 -0.65
C SER A 78 -10.93 -11.54 -1.77
N TRP A 79 -10.02 -10.57 -1.63
CA TRP A 79 -9.62 -9.69 -2.72
C TRP A 79 -8.70 -10.45 -3.67
N HIS A 80 -8.86 -10.23 -4.98
CA HIS A 80 -7.99 -10.75 -6.02
C HIS A 80 -7.55 -9.58 -6.91
N GLY A 81 -6.25 -9.42 -7.10
CA GLY A 81 -5.73 -8.44 -8.04
C GLY A 81 -4.23 -8.52 -8.21
N PHE A 82 -3.71 -7.58 -9.00
CA PHE A 82 -2.28 -7.49 -9.28
C PHE A 82 -1.58 -6.58 -8.28
N GLU A 83 -0.34 -6.92 -7.95
CA GLU A 83 0.52 -6.10 -7.11
C GLU A 83 1.90 -5.93 -7.74
N VAL A 84 2.46 -4.73 -7.61
CA VAL A 84 3.82 -4.40 -8.01
C VAL A 84 4.63 -4.08 -6.76
N TRP A 85 5.75 -4.77 -6.60
CA TRP A 85 6.61 -4.68 -5.44
C TRP A 85 8.05 -4.41 -5.85
N LEU A 86 8.77 -3.66 -5.03
CA LEU A 86 10.21 -3.57 -5.06
C LEU A 86 10.76 -4.47 -3.94
N PHE A 87 11.78 -5.25 -4.28
CA PHE A 87 12.57 -6.03 -3.33
C PHE A 87 14.00 -5.51 -3.34
N GLU A 88 14.55 -5.25 -2.15
CA GLU A 88 15.96 -4.88 -1.96
C GLU A 88 16.71 -6.09 -1.37
N PRO A 89 17.45 -6.87 -2.18
CA PRO A 89 18.08 -8.11 -1.71
C PRO A 89 19.05 -7.89 -0.54
N LYS A 90 19.74 -6.74 -0.51
CA LYS A 90 20.72 -6.41 0.53
C LYS A 90 20.07 -6.13 1.88
N ALA A 91 18.93 -5.44 1.88
CA ALA A 91 18.16 -5.14 3.09
C ALA A 91 17.18 -6.26 3.45
N ASN A 92 16.90 -7.16 2.51
CA ASN A 92 15.82 -8.14 2.56
C ASN A 92 14.47 -7.47 2.87
N ASP A 93 14.21 -6.34 2.22
CA ASP A 93 13.03 -5.50 2.44
C ASP A 93 12.13 -5.46 1.20
N TRP A 94 10.82 -5.34 1.44
CA TRP A 94 9.77 -5.34 0.43
C TRP A 94 8.96 -4.05 0.51
N LEU A 95 8.90 -3.33 -0.61
CA LEU A 95 8.19 -2.07 -0.73
C LEU A 95 7.11 -2.16 -1.81
N ARG A 96 5.84 -2.00 -1.42
CA ARG A 96 4.73 -2.01 -2.37
C ARG A 96 4.71 -0.72 -3.18
N ILE A 97 4.74 -0.86 -4.50
CA ILE A 97 4.69 0.26 -5.46
C ILE A 97 3.25 0.53 -5.86
N ALA A 98 2.52 -0.51 -6.28
CA ALA A 98 1.18 -0.38 -6.83
C ALA A 98 0.32 -1.61 -6.56
N THR A 99 -0.99 -1.40 -6.60
CA THR A 99 -2.00 -2.46 -6.55
C THR A 99 -3.10 -2.15 -7.55
N ALA A 100 -3.57 -3.16 -8.27
CA ALA A 100 -4.73 -3.04 -9.15
C ALA A 100 -5.69 -4.19 -8.89
N GLU A 101 -6.99 -3.95 -9.07
CA GLU A 101 -7.95 -5.06 -9.13
C GLU A 101 -7.64 -5.99 -10.31
N GLN A 102 -8.22 -7.18 -10.29
CA GLN A 102 -8.11 -8.09 -11.42
C GLN A 102 -8.64 -7.41 -12.70
N GLY A 103 -7.90 -7.55 -13.80
CA GLY A 103 -8.17 -6.82 -15.02
C GLY A 103 -7.42 -7.40 -16.23
N PRO A 104 -7.50 -6.73 -17.39
CA PRO A 104 -7.04 -7.32 -18.66
C PRO A 104 -5.53 -7.57 -18.69
N CYS A 105 -4.71 -6.67 -18.13
CA CYS A 105 -3.27 -6.87 -18.06
C CYS A 105 -2.61 -5.87 -17.09
N LEU A 106 -1.45 -6.27 -16.54
CA LEU A 106 -0.50 -5.41 -15.84
C LEU A 106 0.91 -5.93 -16.06
N THR A 107 1.79 -5.10 -16.64
CA THR A 107 3.21 -5.40 -16.84
C THR A 107 4.07 -4.19 -16.50
N ILE A 108 5.37 -4.40 -16.39
CA ILE A 108 6.34 -3.36 -16.06
C ILE A 108 7.49 -3.34 -17.05
N SER A 109 8.03 -2.15 -17.29
CA SER A 109 9.25 -1.98 -18.09
C SER A 109 10.07 -0.79 -17.62
N TRP A 110 11.36 -0.80 -17.94
CA TRP A 110 12.22 0.37 -17.80
C TRP A 110 12.07 1.27 -19.02
N GLN A 111 11.64 2.52 -18.82
CA GLN A 111 11.65 3.53 -19.90
C GLN A 111 13.05 4.10 -20.11
N ARG A 112 13.79 4.25 -19.01
CA ARG A 112 15.21 4.61 -18.92
C ARG A 112 15.70 4.28 -17.50
N ASP A 113 16.99 4.41 -17.25
CA ASP A 113 17.56 4.21 -15.92
C ASP A 113 16.86 5.09 -14.87
N GLY A 114 16.34 4.44 -13.82
CA GLY A 114 15.59 5.09 -12.74
C GLY A 114 14.15 5.49 -13.09
N GLU A 115 13.61 5.10 -14.24
CA GLU A 115 12.21 5.34 -14.61
C GLU A 115 11.46 4.04 -14.94
N LEU A 116 10.64 3.61 -13.99
CA LEU A 116 9.75 2.46 -14.11
C LEU A 116 8.42 2.87 -14.72
N VAL A 117 7.99 2.17 -15.78
CA VAL A 117 6.65 2.33 -16.34
C VAL A 117 5.82 1.09 -16.04
N ILE A 118 4.67 1.31 -15.41
CA ILE A 118 3.63 0.30 -15.21
C ILE A 118 2.64 0.41 -16.36
N HIS A 119 2.61 -0.59 -17.23
CA HIS A 119 1.64 -0.73 -18.30
C HIS A 119 0.41 -1.46 -17.78
N HIS A 120 -0.78 -0.92 -18.04
CA HIS A 120 -2.02 -1.50 -17.53
C HIS A 120 -3.19 -1.31 -18.49
N GLY A 121 -4.09 -2.27 -18.56
CA GLY A 121 -5.35 -2.14 -19.33
C GLY A 121 -6.54 -1.65 -18.49
N HIS A 122 -6.35 -1.41 -17.19
CA HIS A 122 -7.42 -1.02 -16.26
C HIS A 122 -8.03 0.36 -16.55
N SER A 123 -9.25 0.59 -16.03
CA SER A 123 -9.91 1.90 -16.07
C SER A 123 -9.20 2.92 -15.17
N ARG A 124 -9.38 4.22 -15.44
CA ARG A 124 -8.87 5.30 -14.59
C ARG A 124 -9.51 5.19 -13.20
N GLY A 125 -8.71 4.79 -12.21
CA GLY A 125 -9.14 4.60 -10.82
C GLY A 125 -8.99 3.18 -10.28
N ALA A 126 -8.83 2.18 -11.15
CA ALA A 126 -8.65 0.78 -10.75
C ALA A 126 -7.17 0.40 -10.48
N LEU A 127 -6.23 1.28 -10.85
CA LEU A 127 -4.82 1.19 -10.47
C LEU A 127 -4.54 2.18 -9.34
N ASN A 128 -4.16 1.67 -8.18
CA ASN A 128 -3.75 2.45 -7.03
C ASN A 128 -2.21 2.46 -6.92
N ILE A 129 -1.62 3.65 -7.00
CA ILE A 129 -0.18 3.85 -6.85
C ILE A 129 0.10 4.19 -5.39
N ALA A 130 0.66 3.23 -4.66
CA ALA A 130 1.05 3.42 -3.27
C ALA A 130 2.29 4.32 -3.15
N LYS A 131 3.24 4.20 -4.10
CA LYS A 131 4.44 5.02 -4.18
C LYS A 131 4.73 5.41 -5.64
N SER A 132 4.69 6.71 -5.92
CA SER A 132 5.09 7.28 -7.22
C SER A 132 6.60 7.42 -7.38
N SER A 133 7.35 7.26 -6.29
CA SER A 133 8.80 7.21 -6.27
C SER A 133 9.26 6.35 -5.10
N VAL A 134 10.28 5.54 -5.33
CA VAL A 134 10.89 4.65 -4.34
C VAL A 134 12.39 4.91 -4.28
N VAL A 135 12.93 4.91 -3.06
CA VAL A 135 14.36 5.06 -2.80
C VAL A 135 14.87 3.71 -2.32
N TYR A 136 16.01 3.29 -2.85
CA TYR A 136 16.69 2.04 -2.51
C TYR A 136 18.20 2.30 -2.41
N ASP A 137 18.93 1.38 -1.79
CA ASP A 137 20.40 1.45 -1.76
C ASP A 137 20.99 0.73 -2.98
N ASP A 138 21.80 1.44 -3.78
CA ASP A 138 22.51 0.89 -4.94
C ASP A 138 23.58 -0.14 -4.53
N ALA A 139 24.23 -0.77 -5.52
CA ALA A 139 25.28 -1.77 -5.28
C ALA A 139 26.45 -1.25 -4.40
N ASN A 140 26.65 0.07 -4.32
CA ASN A 140 27.68 0.73 -3.50
C ASN A 140 27.14 1.27 -2.17
N GLY A 141 25.86 1.06 -1.86
CA GLY A 141 25.19 1.61 -0.68
C GLY A 141 24.91 3.11 -0.76
N ARG A 142 24.75 3.65 -1.97
CA ARG A 142 24.30 5.03 -2.19
C ARG A 142 22.80 5.04 -2.45
N PRO A 143 22.06 6.04 -1.96
CA PRO A 143 20.64 6.14 -2.25
C PRO A 143 20.42 6.40 -3.74
N ALA A 144 19.68 5.52 -4.37
CA ALA A 144 19.18 5.65 -5.73
C ALA A 144 17.65 5.77 -5.71
N THR A 145 17.08 6.39 -6.73
CA THR A 145 15.64 6.65 -6.80
C THR A 145 15.07 6.11 -8.10
N ILE A 146 13.95 5.41 -7.99
CA ILE A 146 13.12 5.00 -9.12
C ILE A 146 11.87 5.87 -9.11
N SER A 147 11.62 6.56 -10.22
CA SER A 147 10.35 7.22 -10.51
C SER A 147 9.38 6.21 -11.11
N VAL A 148 8.13 6.23 -10.69
CA VAL A 148 7.08 5.32 -11.15
C VAL A 148 6.06 6.09 -11.97
N THR A 149 5.94 5.75 -13.24
CA THR A 149 4.97 6.29 -14.19
C THR A 149 3.99 5.19 -14.61
N THR A 150 2.75 5.56 -14.92
CA THR A 150 1.74 4.61 -15.40
C THR A 150 1.35 4.92 -16.84
N LYS A 151 1.22 3.88 -17.66
CA LYS A 151 0.75 4.01 -19.04
C LYS A 151 -0.42 3.06 -19.27
N ARG A 152 -1.54 3.62 -19.72
CA ARG A 152 -2.71 2.82 -20.09
C ARG A 152 -2.51 2.26 -21.50
N GLU A 153 -2.71 0.97 -21.67
CA GLU A 153 -2.69 0.29 -22.97
C GLU A 153 -4.12 -0.10 -23.36
N GLU A 154 -4.50 0.12 -24.62
CA GLU A 154 -5.89 -0.08 -25.08
C GLU A 154 -6.20 -1.51 -25.54
N LYS A 155 -5.17 -2.29 -25.88
CA LYS A 155 -5.33 -3.65 -26.44
C LYS A 155 -4.67 -4.69 -25.54
N GLU A 156 -3.34 -4.65 -25.43
CA GLU A 156 -2.55 -5.60 -24.65
C GLU A 156 -1.35 -4.88 -24.02
N CYS A 157 -0.90 -5.36 -22.87
CA CYS A 157 0.30 -4.86 -22.22
C CYS A 157 1.55 -5.47 -22.89
N PRO A 158 2.62 -4.68 -23.07
CA PRO A 158 3.88 -5.20 -23.60
C PRO A 158 4.52 -6.19 -22.62
N LEU A 159 5.14 -7.24 -23.14
CA LEU A 159 5.96 -8.20 -22.38
C LEU A 159 7.39 -7.70 -22.21
#